data_AF-A0A1W0X8Y6-F1
#
_entry.id   AF-A0A1W0X8Y6-F1
#
_cell.length_a   1.000
_cell.length_b   1.000
_cell.length_c   1.000
_cell.angle_alpha   90.00
_cell.angle_beta   90.00
_cell.angle_gamma   90.00
#
_symmetry.space_group_name_H-M   'P 1'
#
loop_
_entity.id
_entity.type
_entity.pdbx_description
1 polymer ?
#
loop_
_entity_poly.entity_id
_entity_poly.type
_entity_poly.pdbx_seq_one_letter_code
_entity_poly.pdbx_strand_id
1 'polypeptide(L)'
;MSRLVVVALLVLSCVALGSAIRCYTCSGTGDTNPRCWSAETSPVVEYDESFASCEKTTRLVGENVHLIRRGSQVKRAEGCYYISGGRTCYCHSDLCNGDS
;
A
#
# COMPACT_ATOMS: atom_id res chain seq x y z
N MET A 1 -16.28 -0.31 -57.72
CA MET A 1 -15.70 -1.37 -56.87
C MET A 1 -14.99 -0.66 -55.72
N SER A 2 -15.77 -0.10 -54.80
CA SER A 2 -16.19 -0.73 -53.54
C SER A 2 -15.08 -0.66 -52.50
N ARG A 3 -15.25 0.33 -51.64
CA ARG A 3 -14.45 0.67 -50.46
C ARG A 3 -14.28 -0.57 -49.58
N LEU A 4 -13.10 -1.14 -49.55
CA LEU A 4 -12.64 -1.96 -48.42
C LEU A 4 -11.38 -1.31 -47.85
N VAL A 5 -11.63 -0.14 -47.26
CA VAL A 5 -10.91 0.31 -46.08
C VAL A 5 -11.23 -0.73 -45.00
N VAL A 6 -10.53 -1.86 -45.01
CA VAL A 6 -10.46 -2.74 -43.84
C VAL A 6 -9.49 -2.03 -42.91
N VAL A 7 -10.03 -0.99 -42.29
CA VAL A 7 -9.57 -0.49 -41.01
C VAL A 7 -9.66 -1.69 -40.08
N ALA A 8 -8.57 -2.44 -40.03
CA ALA A 8 -8.26 -3.37 -38.97
C ALA A 8 -7.94 -2.53 -37.72
N LEU A 9 -8.93 -1.74 -37.29
CA LEU A 9 -9.18 -1.35 -35.90
C LEU A 9 -9.55 -2.65 -35.18
N LEU A 10 -8.59 -3.58 -35.09
CA LEU A 10 -8.59 -4.52 -34.00
C LEU A 10 -8.25 -3.67 -32.79
N VAL A 11 -9.34 -3.19 -32.20
CA VAL A 11 -9.46 -2.67 -30.85
C VAL A 11 -8.43 -3.36 -29.99
N LEU A 12 -7.29 -2.69 -29.80
CA LEU A 12 -6.32 -3.06 -28.80
C LEU A 12 -7.06 -2.79 -27.49
N SER A 13 -7.78 -3.80 -27.02
CA SER A 13 -8.38 -3.84 -25.71
C SER A 13 -7.23 -3.76 -24.73
N CYS A 14 -6.80 -2.53 -24.46
CA CYS A 14 -6.16 -2.14 -23.21
C CYS A 14 -7.18 -2.43 -22.11
N VAL A 15 -7.36 -3.71 -21.79
CA VAL A 15 -7.62 -4.09 -20.42
C VAL A 15 -6.37 -3.62 -19.72
N ALA A 16 -6.39 -2.36 -19.27
CA ALA A 16 -5.52 -1.96 -18.20
C ALA A 16 -5.91 -2.93 -17.08
N LEU A 17 -5.17 -4.04 -16.96
CA LEU A 17 -5.07 -4.74 -15.71
C LEU A 17 -4.63 -3.64 -14.77
N GLY A 18 -5.57 -3.08 -14.00
CA GLY A 18 -5.24 -2.23 -12.89
C GLY A 18 -4.25 -3.04 -12.09
N SER A 19 -3.00 -2.61 -12.08
CA SER A 19 -1.98 -3.28 -11.29
C SER A 19 -2.47 -3.24 -9.85
N ALA A 20 -2.40 -4.37 -9.16
CA ALA A 20 -2.78 -4.42 -7.77
C ALA A 20 -1.51 -4.27 -6.92
N ILE A 21 -1.60 -3.50 -5.84
CA ILE A 21 -0.52 -3.34 -4.86
C ILE A 21 -0.81 -4.19 -3.65
N ARG A 22 0.18 -4.93 -3.19
CA ARG A 22 0.12 -5.71 -1.96
C ARG A 22 0.68 -4.90 -0.80
N CYS A 23 -0.05 -4.83 0.30
CA CYS A 23 0.42 -4.18 1.53
C CYS A 23 0.32 -5.14 2.71
N TYR A 24 1.26 -5.03 3.65
CA TYR A 24 1.05 -5.60 4.98
C TYR A 24 -0.11 -4.86 5.66
N THR A 25 -0.96 -5.59 6.39
CA THR A 25 -2.07 -5.01 7.14
C THR A 25 -2.05 -5.49 8.57
N CYS A 26 -2.20 -4.56 9.51
CA CYS A 26 -2.32 -4.87 10.91
C CYS A 26 -2.88 -3.63 11.62
N SER A 27 -3.73 -3.82 12.63
CA SER A 27 -4.23 -2.72 13.46
C SER A 27 -4.10 -3.09 14.94
N GLY A 28 -3.52 -2.18 15.71
CA GLY A 28 -3.36 -2.32 17.16
C GLY A 28 -1.99 -1.83 17.61
N THR A 29 -1.88 -1.36 18.85
CA THR A 29 -0.57 -1.07 19.43
C THR A 29 0.30 -2.32 19.37
N GLY A 30 1.54 -2.20 18.89
CA GLY A 30 2.47 -3.32 18.80
C GLY A 30 2.53 -4.13 20.10
N ASP A 31 2.37 -3.49 21.25
CA ASP A 31 2.41 -4.16 22.56
C ASP A 31 1.25 -5.15 22.81
N THR A 32 0.13 -5.04 22.09
CA THR A 32 -1.09 -5.84 22.32
C THR A 32 -1.49 -6.71 21.13
N ASN A 33 -0.91 -6.50 19.95
CA ASN A 33 -1.21 -7.30 18.76
C ASN A 33 0.06 -7.88 18.15
N PRO A 34 0.34 -9.19 18.32
CA PRO A 34 1.54 -9.82 17.76
C PRO A 34 1.59 -9.79 16.23
N ARG A 35 0.44 -9.63 15.55
CA ARG A 35 0.38 -9.41 14.11
C ARG A 35 0.92 -8.04 13.67
N CYS A 36 1.15 -7.13 14.62
CA CYS A 36 1.76 -5.82 14.40
C CYS A 36 3.20 -5.73 14.94
N TRP A 37 3.84 -6.84 15.28
CA TRP A 37 5.24 -6.82 15.75
C TRP A 37 6.23 -6.65 14.60
N SER A 38 5.97 -7.35 13.49
CA SER A 38 6.85 -7.34 12.32
C SER A 38 6.06 -7.55 11.03
N ALA A 39 6.75 -7.41 9.90
CA ALA A 39 6.24 -7.76 8.59
C ALA A 39 5.95 -9.26 8.46
N GLU A 40 6.77 -10.08 9.08
CA GLU A 40 6.66 -11.54 9.01
C GLU A 40 5.38 -12.07 9.64
N THR A 41 4.88 -11.40 10.68
CA THR A 41 3.62 -11.76 11.36
C THR A 41 2.40 -11.01 10.83
N SER A 42 2.61 -10.02 9.95
CA SER A 42 1.55 -9.21 9.37
C SER A 42 0.91 -9.93 8.18
N PRO A 43 -0.43 -10.08 8.14
CA PRO A 43 -1.09 -10.55 6.92
C PRO A 43 -0.87 -9.57 5.76
N VAL A 44 -0.88 -10.12 4.55
CA VAL A 44 -0.78 -9.36 3.30
C VAL A 44 -2.16 -9.27 2.66
N VAL A 45 -2.54 -8.08 2.21
CA VAL A 45 -3.77 -7.85 1.45
C VAL A 45 -3.43 -7.14 0.15
N GLU A 46 -4.11 -7.56 -0.91
CA GLU A 46 -4.02 -6.99 -2.24
C GLU A 46 -5.09 -5.90 -2.43
N TYR A 47 -4.67 -4.75 -2.96
CA TYR A 47 -5.50 -3.57 -3.16
C TYR A 47 -5.37 -3.10 -4.61
N ASP A 48 -6.44 -2.57 -5.19
CA ASP A 48 -6.40 -1.93 -6.51
C ASP A 48 -5.50 -0.67 -6.47
N GLU A 49 -4.45 -0.60 -7.29
CA GLU A 49 -3.52 0.55 -7.33
C GLU A 49 -4.22 1.87 -7.65
N SER A 50 -5.38 1.81 -8.29
CA SER A 50 -6.16 3.00 -8.64
C SER A 50 -6.41 3.88 -7.42
N PHE A 51 -6.39 3.31 -6.21
CA PHE A 51 -6.67 4.02 -4.97
C PHE A 51 -5.72 3.73 -3.81
N ALA A 52 -4.69 2.90 -3.94
CA ALA A 52 -3.95 2.40 -2.78
C ALA A 52 -2.52 2.96 -2.66
N SER A 53 -2.19 3.44 -1.45
CA SER A 53 -0.82 3.61 -0.96
C SER A 53 -0.66 2.78 0.30
N CYS A 54 0.43 2.01 0.43
CA CYS A 54 0.67 1.26 1.65
C CYS A 54 1.05 2.22 2.79
N GLU A 55 0.42 2.06 3.95
CA GLU A 55 0.60 2.86 5.16
C GLU A 55 1.44 2.08 6.19
N LYS A 56 2.37 2.77 6.86
CA LYS A 56 3.05 2.32 8.09
C LYS A 56 3.01 3.42 9.13
N THR A 57 2.38 3.17 10.28
CA THR A 57 2.33 4.13 11.40
C THR A 57 3.09 3.60 12.59
N THR A 58 4.03 4.41 13.08
CA THR A 58 4.87 4.13 14.25
C THR A 58 4.70 5.20 15.31
N ARG A 59 4.84 4.82 16.58
CA ARG A 59 4.81 5.71 17.74
C ARG A 59 6.11 5.60 18.53
N LEU A 60 6.60 6.71 19.04
CA LEU A 60 7.69 6.80 19.99
C LEU A 60 7.14 6.64 21.41
N VAL A 61 7.69 5.67 22.14
CA VAL A 61 7.41 5.44 23.56
C VAL A 61 8.75 5.49 24.30
N GLY A 62 9.05 6.64 24.91
CA GLY A 62 10.40 6.94 25.37
C GLY A 62 11.36 7.02 24.18
N GLU A 63 12.41 6.21 24.20
CA GLU A 63 13.41 6.10 23.12
C GLU A 63 13.07 5.01 22.09
N ASN A 64 12.02 4.22 22.32
CA ASN A 64 11.66 3.08 21.47
C ASN A 64 10.62 3.42 20.41
N VAL A 65 10.77 2.84 19.22
CA VAL A 65 9.80 2.95 18.11
C VAL A 65 8.89 1.73 18.12
N HIS A 66 7.59 1.94 18.34
CA HIS A 66 6.56 0.91 18.32
C HIS A 66 5.76 0.99 17.03
N LEU A 67 5.59 -0.14 16.34
CA LEU A 67 4.65 -0.24 15.22
C LEU A 67 3.22 -0.27 15.74
N ILE A 68 2.34 0.55 15.17
CA ILE A 68 0.93 0.69 15.62
C ILE A 68 -0.06 0.27 14.53
N ARG A 69 0.34 0.42 13.27
CA ARG A 69 -0.55 0.10 12.16
C ARG A 69 0.21 -0.14 10.88
N ARG A 70 -0.30 -1.06 10.09
CA ARG A 70 -0.04 -1.19 8.66
C ARG A 70 -1.37 -1.31 7.92
N GLY A 71 -1.39 -0.88 6.68
CA GLY A 71 -2.56 -1.10 5.83
C GLY A 71 -2.43 -0.40 4.49
N SER A 72 -3.57 -0.07 3.92
CA SER A 72 -3.68 0.73 2.71
C SER A 72 -4.54 1.96 2.98
N GLN A 73 -4.24 3.05 2.30
CA GLN A 73 -5.00 4.30 2.32
C GLN A 73 -5.27 4.77 0.91
N VAL A 74 -6.30 5.62 0.77
CA VAL A 74 -6.55 6.37 -0.47
C VAL A 74 -5.27 7.11 -0.85
N LYS A 75 -4.80 6.89 -2.08
CA LYS A 75 -3.56 7.39 -2.69
C LYS A 75 -3.02 8.67 -2.03
N ARG A 76 -2.07 8.50 -1.11
CA ARG A 76 -1.32 9.59 -0.46
C ARG A 76 -0.01 9.84 -1.20
N ALA A 77 0.56 11.03 -1.04
CA ALA A 77 1.90 11.30 -1.53
C ALA A 77 2.92 10.49 -0.72
N GLU A 78 3.86 9.84 -1.42
CA GLU A 78 4.95 9.08 -0.83
C GLU A 78 5.77 9.93 0.16
N GLY A 79 6.20 9.30 1.24
CA GLY A 79 7.00 9.92 2.28
C GLY A 79 6.41 9.76 3.69
N CYS A 80 7.12 10.32 4.66
CA CYS A 80 6.76 10.23 6.07
C CYS A 80 6.33 11.60 6.62
N TYR A 81 5.27 11.59 7.42
CA TYR A 81 4.73 12.76 8.09
C TYR A 81 4.72 12.51 9.60
N TYR A 82 5.13 13.50 10.38
CA TYR A 82 5.15 13.40 11.83
C TYR A 82 3.74 13.58 12.40
N ILE A 83 3.41 12.73 13.38
CA ILE A 83 2.19 12.81 14.18
C ILE A 83 2.59 12.99 15.65
N SER A 84 1.65 13.34 16.52
CA SER A 84 1.92 13.49 17.94
C SER A 84 2.51 12.19 18.52
N GLY A 85 3.79 12.23 18.87
CA GLY A 85 4.54 11.09 19.39
C GLY A 85 4.85 10.01 18.35
N GLY A 86 4.98 10.32 17.05
CA GLY A 86 5.29 9.29 16.06
C GLY A 86 5.42 9.79 14.62
N ARG A 87 5.30 8.86 13.67
CA ARG A 87 5.22 9.17 12.24
C ARG A 87 4.35 8.16 11.49
N THR A 88 3.76 8.62 10.39
CA THR A 88 3.06 7.80 9.41
C THR A 88 3.76 7.95 8.06
N CYS A 89 4.10 6.83 7.43
CA CYS A 89 4.75 6.78 6.13
C CYS A 89 3.85 6.13 5.09
N TYR A 90 3.91 6.64 3.86
CA TYR A 90 3.22 6.11 2.69
C TYR A 90 4.22 5.77 1.59
N CYS A 91 3.92 4.70 0.85
CA CYS A 91 4.74 4.23 -0.28
C CYS A 91 3.86 3.51 -1.32
N HIS A 92 4.38 3.35 -2.54
CA HIS A 92 3.62 2.88 -3.71
C HIS A 92 4.16 1.59 -4.36
N SER A 93 5.06 0.88 -3.70
CA SER A 93 5.56 -0.42 -4.19
C SER A 93 5.03 -1.58 -3.35
N ASP A 94 5.03 -2.77 -3.95
CA ASP A 94 4.61 -3.99 -3.28
C ASP A 94 5.33 -4.19 -1.95
N LEU A 95 4.55 -4.38 -0.89
CA LEU A 95 4.99 -4.70 0.47
C LEU A 95 5.96 -3.66 1.06
N CYS A 96 5.94 -2.43 0.53
CA CYS A 96 6.86 -1.36 0.92
C CYS A 96 6.67 -0.87 2.35
N ASN A 97 5.50 -1.14 2.95
CA ASN A 97 5.23 -0.88 4.36
C ASN A 97 5.75 -2.00 5.29
N GLY A 98 6.71 -2.79 4.81
CA GLY A 98 7.45 -3.82 5.53
C GLY A 98 8.32 -3.31 6.68
N ASP A 99 9.13 -4.21 7.24
CA ASP A 99 10.23 -3.80 8.11
C ASP A 99 11.33 -3.17 7.25
N SER A 100 11.77 -1.99 7.67
CA SER A 100 12.69 -1.10 6.96
C SER A 100 13.73 -0.61 7.95
#